data_AF-A0A838EUN0-F1
#
_entry.id   AF-A0A838EUN0-F1
#
_cell.length_a   1.000
_cell.length_b   1.000
_cell.length_c   1.000
_cell.angle_alpha   90.00
_cell.angle_beta   90.00
_cell.angle_gamma   90.00
#
_symmetry.space_group_name_H-M   'P 1'
#
loop_
_entity.id
_entity.type
_entity.pdbx_description
1 polymer ?
#
loop_
_entity_poly.entity_id
_entity_poly.type
_entity_poly.pdbx_seq_one_letter_code
_entity_poly.pdbx_strand_id
1 'polypeptide(L)' 'MRPLPGRSQVELQERLGVEGATMIGLLQRMEHCGLVQRKPDQVDKRMVRVYSSEQGRAKVCDSPFDR' A
#
# COMPACT_ATOMS: atom_id res chain seq x y z
N MET A 1 5.70 2.88 -17.60
CA MET A 1 5.17 2.01 -16.53
C MET A 1 3.77 2.48 -16.14
N ARG A 2 2.76 1.60 -16.17
CA ARG A 2 1.40 1.93 -15.69
C ARG A 2 1.43 1.97 -14.15
N PRO A 3 0.95 3.02 -13.47
CA PRO A 3 0.79 2.96 -12.03
C PRO A 3 -0.20 1.86 -11.69
N LEU A 4 0.22 0.86 -10.90
CA LEU A 4 -0.67 -0.18 -10.39
C LEU A 4 -1.89 0.48 -9.74
N PRO A 5 -3.12 -0.02 -10.00
CA PRO A 5 -4.31 0.48 -9.32
C PRO A 5 -4.08 0.33 -7.81
N GLY A 6 -4.26 1.41 -7.07
CA GLY A 6 -4.08 1.40 -5.62
C GLY A 6 -4.99 0.34 -4.99
N ARG A 7 -4.46 -0.39 -4.00
CA ARG A 7 -5.21 -1.46 -3.32
C ARG A 7 -5.85 -0.92 -2.06
N SER A 8 -7.04 -1.39 -1.75
CA SER A 8 -7.66 -1.13 -0.46
C SER A 8 -6.93 -1.88 0.67
N GLN A 9 -7.20 -1.45 1.90
CA GLN A 9 -6.68 -2.12 3.09
C GLN A 9 -7.13 -3.59 3.16
N VAL A 10 -8.39 -3.87 2.82
CA VAL A 10 -8.97 -5.23 2.86
C VAL A 10 -8.25 -6.15 1.87
N GLU A 11 -8.03 -5.70 0.64
CA GLU A 11 -7.28 -6.48 -0.35
C GLU A 11 -5.83 -6.76 0.09
N LEU A 12 -5.21 -5.83 0.84
CA LEU A 12 -3.87 -6.04 1.39
C LEU A 12 -3.88 -7.05 2.55
N GLN A 13 -4.90 -7.01 3.40
CA GLN A 13 -5.08 -7.96 4.50
C GLN A 13 -5.26 -9.39 3.98
N GLU A 14 -6.14 -9.56 2.99
CA GLU A 14 -6.39 -10.86 2.35
C GLU A 14 -5.14 -11.42 1.68
N ARG A 15 -4.37 -10.58 0.96
CA ARG A 15 -3.17 -11.01 0.25
C ARG A 15 -1.99 -11.33 1.17
N LEU A 16 -1.88 -10.62 2.29
CA LEU A 16 -0.76 -10.78 3.22
C LEU A 16 -1.11 -11.69 4.41
N GLY A 17 -2.38 -12.08 4.58
CA GLY A 17 -2.85 -12.84 5.73
C GLY A 17 -2.70 -12.09 7.05
N VAL A 18 -2.78 -10.75 7.02
CA VAL A 18 -2.53 -9.88 8.18
C VAL A 18 -3.84 -9.31 8.69
N GLU A 19 -4.00 -9.28 10.02
CA GLU A 19 -5.19 -8.74 10.67
C GLU A 19 -5.42 -7.24 10.44
N GLY A 20 -6.69 -6.85 10.57
CA GLY A 20 -7.21 -5.51 10.85
C GLY A 20 -6.19 -4.47 11.32
N ALA A 21 -5.96 -4.50 12.62
CA ALA A 21 -5.17 -3.52 13.34
C ALA A 21 -3.69 -3.52 12.93
N THR A 22 -3.12 -4.70 12.70
CA THR A 22 -1.73 -4.87 12.28
C THR A 22 -1.48 -4.22 10.92
N MET A 23 -2.40 -4.39 9.97
CA MET A 23 -2.32 -3.73 8.66
C MET A 23 -2.37 -2.20 8.79
N ILE A 24 -3.22 -1.66 9.67
CA ILE A 24 -3.32 -0.21 9.88
C ILE A 24 -1.98 0.34 10.37
N GLY A 25 -1.39 -0.29 11.40
CA GLY A 25 -0.10 0.11 11.93
C GLY A 25 1.02 -0.01 10.89
N LEU A 26 1.02 -1.07 10.09
CA LEU A 26 1.97 -1.26 9.00
C LEU A 26 1.85 -0.15 7.95
N LEU A 27 0.63 0.14 7.48
CA LEU A 27 0.37 1.19 6.50
C LEU A 27 0.74 2.58 7.01
N GLN A 28 0.45 2.89 8.28
CA GLN A 28 0.86 4.15 8.91
C GLN A 28 2.39 4.30 8.92
N ARG A 29 3.12 3.25 9.29
CA ARG A 29 4.59 3.25 9.28
C ARG A 29 5.15 3.40 7.87
N MET A 30 4.59 2.67 6.90
CA MET A 30 4.99 2.76 5.50
C MET A 30 4.72 4.16 4.92
N GLU A 31 3.61 4.79 5.29
CA GLU A 31 3.27 6.15 4.88
C GLU A 31 4.23 7.17 5.52
N HIS A 32 4.52 7.03 6.82
CA HIS A 32 5.49 7.87 7.52
C HIS A 32 6.91 7.76 6.91
N CYS A 33 7.31 6.55 6.52
CA CYS A 33 8.56 6.31 5.80
C CYS A 33 8.54 6.77 4.33
N GLY A 34 7.44 7.36 3.85
CA GLY A 34 7.29 7.83 2.48
C GLY A 34 7.22 6.72 1.43
N LEU A 35 6.94 5.47 1.81
CA LEU A 35 6.91 4.29 0.92
C LEU A 35 5.54 4.10 0.24
N VAL A 36 4.47 4.52 0.91
CA VAL A 36 3.09 4.46 0.38
C VAL A 36 2.37 5.78 0.60
N GLN A 37 1.29 5.98 -0.14
CA GLN A 37 0.36 7.09 0.01
C GLN A 37 -1.06 6.56 0.09
N ARG A 38 -1.83 7.02 1.07
CA ARG A 38 -3.25 6.72 1.17
C ARG A 38 -4.07 7.86 0.58
N LYS A 39 -4.98 7.53 -0.35
CA LYS A 39 -5.89 8.51 -0.95
C LYS A 39 -7.31 7.96 -0.95
N PRO A 40 -8.33 8.79 -0.70
CA PRO A 40 -9.72 8.40 -0.93
C PRO A 40 -9.87 7.93 -2.39
N ASP A 41 -10.69 6.91 -2.60
CA ASP A 41 -11.04 6.48 -3.94
C ASP A 41 -11.81 7.58 -4.68
N GLN A 42 -11.62 7.66 -6.00
CA GLN A 42 -12.22 8.70 -6.83
C GLN A 42 -13.71 8.45 -7.10
N VAL A 43 -14.17 7.21 -6.97
CA VAL A 43 -15.55 6.77 -7.21
C VAL A 43 -16.32 6.67 -5.89
N ASP A 44 -15.71 6.05 -4.86
CA ASP A 44 -16.28 5.93 -3.52
C ASP A 44 -15.35 6.51 -2.45
N LYS A 45 -15.65 7.73 -1.99
CA LYS A 45 -14.86 8.42 -0.95
C LYS A 45 -14.82 7.69 0.40
N ARG A 46 -15.69 6.69 0.62
CA ARG A 46 -15.64 5.82 1.82
C ARG A 46 -14.51 4.80 1.74
N MET A 47 -14.02 4.51 0.54
CA MET A 47 -12.91 3.62 0.33
C MET A 47 -11.60 4.40 0.30
N VAL A 48 -10.58 3.88 0.99
CA VAL A 48 -9.21 4.40 0.93
C VAL A 48 -8.36 3.44 0.13
N ARG A 49 -7.67 3.98 -0.89
CA ARG A 49 -6.70 3.24 -1.68
C ARG A 49 -5.28 3.59 -1.26
N VAL A 50 -4.47 2.54 -1.16
CA VAL A 50 -3.03 2.58 -0.88
C VAL A 50 -2.28 2.49 -2.20
N TYR A 51 -1.43 3.47 -2.45
CA TYR A 51 -0.55 3.53 -3.62
C TYR A 51 0.91 3.46 -3.18
N SER A 52 1.74 2.71 -3.90
CA SER A 52 3.19 2.78 -3.72
C SER A 52 3.70 4.15 -4.18
N SER A 53 4.45 4.82 -3.33
CA SER A 53 5.17 6.03 -3.70
C SER A 53 6.30 5.70 -4.67
N GLU A 54 6.92 6.73 -5.24
CA GLU A 54 8.12 6.56 -6.07
C GLU A 54 9.26 5.88 -5.28
N GLN A 55 9.49 6.29 -4.03
CA GLN A 55 10.49 5.68 -3.15
C GLN A 55 10.16 4.22 -2.81
N GLY A 56 8.89 3.92 -2.55
CA GLY A 56 8.44 2.55 -2.31
C GLY A 56 8.66 1.65 -3.51
N ARG A 57 8.43 2.16 -4.72
CA ARG A 57 8.68 1.42 -5.97
C ARG A 57 10.16 1.14 -6.19
N ALA A 58 11.03 2.13 -5.94
CA ALA A 58 12.47 1.96 -6.07
C ALA A 58 12.99 0.87 -5.12
N LYS A 59 12.55 0.87 -3.85
CA LYS A 59 12.99 -0.12 -2.85
C LYS A 59 12.46 -1.53 -3.10
N VAL A 60 11.26 -1.68 -3.67
CA VAL A 60 10.73 -3.02 -4.01
C VAL A 60 11.55 -3.65 -5.13
N CYS A 61 11.98 -2.87 -6.13
CA CYS A 61 12.82 -3.40 -7.21
C CYS A 61 14.20 -3.89 -6.72
N ASP A 62 14.69 -3.33 -5.62
CA ASP A 62 15.94 -3.74 -4.95
C ASP A 62 15.74 -4.86 -3.90
N SER A 63 14.50 -5.31 -3.67
CA SER A 63 14.22 -6.30 -2.65
C SER A 63 14.67 -7.70 -3.09
N PRO A 64 15.45 -8.43 -2.27
CA PRO A 64 15.83 -9.82 -2.55
C PRO A 64 14.64 -10.79 -2.54
N PHE A 65 13.46 -10.36 -2.10
CA PHE A 65 12.23 -11.17 -2.06
C PHE A 65 11.45 -11.20 -3.39
N ASP A 66 11.87 -10.42 -4.39
CA ASP A 66 11.19 -10.30 -5.70
C ASP A 66 12.00 -10.98 -6.84
N ARG A 67 12.98 -11.84 -6.51
CA ARG A 67 13.76 -12.67 -7.44
C ARG A 67 13.42 -14.14 -7.33
#